data_AF-A0A535QFJ1-F1
#
_entry.id   AF-A0A535QFJ1-F1
#
_cell.length_a   1.000
_cell.length_b   1.000
_cell.length_c   1.000
_cell.angle_alpha   90.00
_cell.angle_beta   90.00
_cell.angle_gamma   90.00
#
_symmetry.space_group_name_H-M   'P 1'
#
loop_
_entity.id
_entity.type
_entity.pdbx_description
1 polymer ?
#
loop_
_entity_poly.entity_id
_entity_poly.type
_entity_poly.pdbx_seq_one_letter_code
_entity_poly.pdbx_strand_id
1 'polypeptide(L)'
;MGTLTEEIFSARLGRSVHAGEIVVAPVDYAMAHDVTGPLAIEAFRQLGVPLWDPDRVIFVFDHILPANTVAAAGLHRQVREFASEFGVRHVFQEGICHQLMVEKGFVRPGGIVVGADSHSTTYGALGCFSAGFGSTDIAVTFATGKTWFRVPET
;
A
#
# COMPACT_ATOMS: atom_id res chain seq x y z
N MET A 1 23.37 10.35 13.79
CA MET A 1 23.02 9.48 12.64
C MET A 1 22.05 8.47 13.20
N GLY A 2 20.80 8.56 12.77
CA GLY A 2 19.75 7.61 13.14
C GLY A 2 19.89 6.29 12.40
N THR A 3 19.04 5.33 12.75
CA THR A 3 18.90 4.08 12.00
C THR A 3 18.40 4.38 10.57
N LEU A 4 18.53 3.43 9.64
CA LEU A 4 18.01 3.63 8.28
C LEU A 4 16.54 4.04 8.28
N THR A 5 15.72 3.42 9.14
CA THR A 5 14.30 3.75 9.27
C THR A 5 14.09 5.17 9.81
N GLU A 6 14.82 5.56 10.86
CA GLU A 6 14.75 6.93 11.40
C GLU A 6 15.15 7.96 10.34
N GLU A 7 16.19 7.70 9.55
CA GLU A 7 16.64 8.60 8.48
C GLU A 7 15.63 8.69 7.34
N ILE A 8 14.96 7.59 6.95
CA ILE A 8 13.90 7.60 5.93
C ILE A 8 12.73 8.48 6.37
N PHE A 9 12.23 8.28 7.59
CA PHE A 9 11.15 9.12 8.13
C PHE A 9 11.60 10.57 8.35
N SER A 10 12.84 10.78 8.79
CA SER A 10 13.37 12.12 9.02
C SER A 10 13.45 12.92 7.72
N ALA A 11 13.97 12.29 6.66
CA ALA A 11 14.01 12.86 5.32
C ALA A 11 12.60 13.14 4.78
N ARG A 12 11.65 12.23 5.00
CA ARG A 12 10.25 12.40 4.58
C ARG A 12 9.57 13.59 5.26
N LEU A 13 9.84 13.81 6.54
CA LEU A 13 9.15 14.79 7.37
C LEU A 13 9.90 16.12 7.49
N GLY A 14 11.14 16.21 6.99
CA GLY A 14 11.95 17.43 7.04
C GLY A 14 12.45 17.79 8.44
N ARG A 15 12.44 16.83 9.37
CA ARG A 15 12.96 16.97 10.74
C ARG A 15 13.45 15.63 11.25
N SER A 16 14.34 15.63 12.23
CA SER A 16 14.71 14.41 12.92
C SER A 16 13.49 13.76 13.59
N VAL A 17 13.40 12.44 13.45
CA VAL A 17 12.50 11.56 14.20
C VAL A 17 13.28 10.48 14.90
N HIS A 18 12.71 9.93 15.97
CA HIS A 18 13.36 8.89 16.76
C HIS A 18 12.42 7.73 17.05
N ALA A 19 12.98 6.54 17.29
CA ALA A 19 12.24 5.37 17.70
C ALA A 19 11.27 5.67 18.86
N GLY A 20 10.06 5.11 18.76
CA GLY A 20 8.97 5.32 19.71
C GLY A 20 8.06 6.51 19.41
N GLU A 21 8.50 7.47 18.58
CA GLU A 21 7.68 8.61 18.17
C GLU A 21 6.52 8.20 17.25
N ILE A 22 5.34 8.80 17.45
CA ILE A 22 4.20 8.64 16.55
C ILE A 22 4.21 9.78 15.53
N VAL A 23 4.26 9.42 14.25
CA VAL A 23 4.32 10.36 13.13
C VAL A 23 3.23 10.06 12.12
N VAL A 24 2.75 11.08 11.41
CA VAL A 24 1.91 10.92 10.22
C VAL A 24 2.76 11.25 9.00
N ALA A 25 3.03 10.26 8.16
CA ALA A 25 3.93 10.40 7.03
C ALA A 25 3.22 10.11 5.70
N PRO A 26 3.53 10.88 4.64
CA PRO A 26 3.14 10.52 3.29
C PRO A 26 3.80 9.20 2.87
N VAL A 27 3.02 8.35 2.20
CA VAL A 27 3.53 7.13 1.56
C VAL A 27 3.81 7.40 0.09
N ASP A 28 4.68 6.61 -0.53
CA ASP A 28 4.92 6.68 -1.97
C ASP A 28 3.88 5.91 -2.77
N TYR A 29 3.57 4.69 -2.31
CA TYR A 29 2.60 3.78 -2.93
C TYR A 29 1.85 2.99 -1.86
N ALA A 30 0.61 2.64 -2.18
CA ALA A 30 -0.22 1.72 -1.41
C ALA A 30 -0.63 0.54 -2.31
N MET A 31 -0.22 -0.67 -1.96
CA MET A 31 -0.56 -1.89 -2.69
C MET A 31 -1.71 -2.63 -2.00
N ALA A 32 -2.67 -3.14 -2.76
CA ALA A 32 -3.62 -4.13 -2.26
C ALA A 32 -3.81 -5.25 -3.28
N HIS A 33 -4.16 -6.45 -2.81
CA HIS A 33 -4.38 -7.60 -3.68
C HIS A 33 -5.86 -8.01 -3.72
N ASP A 34 -6.18 -9.04 -4.50
CA ASP A 34 -7.54 -9.47 -4.84
C ASP A 34 -8.37 -10.01 -3.67
N VAL A 35 -7.79 -10.19 -2.48
CA VAL A 35 -8.49 -10.63 -1.26
C VAL A 35 -8.72 -9.47 -0.28
N THR A 36 -7.68 -8.71 0.04
CA THR A 36 -7.74 -7.61 1.03
C THR A 36 -8.09 -6.26 0.42
N GLY A 37 -7.88 -6.09 -0.89
CA GLY A 37 -8.27 -4.91 -1.67
C GLY A 37 -9.77 -4.63 -1.64
N PRO A 38 -10.66 -5.62 -1.88
CA PRO A 38 -12.11 -5.45 -1.70
C PRO A 38 -12.50 -4.88 -0.33
N LEU A 39 -11.90 -5.41 0.75
CA LEU A 39 -12.15 -4.92 2.11
C LEU A 39 -11.66 -3.47 2.31
N ALA A 40 -10.51 -3.12 1.72
CA ALA A 40 -10.00 -1.75 1.75
C ALA A 40 -10.89 -0.79 0.93
N ILE A 41 -11.43 -1.25 -0.20
CA ILE A 41 -12.39 -0.50 -1.02
C ILE A 41 -13.68 -0.24 -0.24
N GLU A 42 -14.21 -1.23 0.47
CA GLU A 42 -15.40 -1.08 1.31
C GLU A 42 -15.19 -0.05 2.41
N ALA A 43 -14.09 -0.17 3.15
CA ALA A 43 -13.74 0.80 4.18
C ALA A 43 -13.52 2.21 3.61
N PHE A 44 -12.86 2.32 2.45
CA PHE A 44 -12.64 3.60 1.77
C PHE A 44 -13.95 4.26 1.35
N ARG A 45 -14.89 3.49 0.77
CA ARG A 45 -16.19 4.01 0.35
C ARG A 45 -17.01 4.57 1.51
N GLN A 46 -16.87 4.03 2.72
CA GLN A 46 -17.51 4.57 3.92
C GLN A 46 -17.01 5.97 4.30
N LEU A 47 -15.80 6.35 3.88
CA LEU A 47 -15.23 7.67 4.15
C LEU A 47 -15.89 8.77 3.29
N GLY A 48 -16.46 8.43 2.13
CA GLY A 48 -17.17 9.39 1.26
C GLY A 48 -16.30 10.51 0.68
N VAL A 49 -15.01 10.23 0.47
CA VAL A 49 -14.00 11.19 -0.02
C VAL A 49 -13.41 10.74 -1.37
N PRO A 50 -12.83 11.66 -2.16
CA PRO A 50 -12.12 11.27 -3.39
C PRO A 50 -10.86 10.45 -3.09
N LEU A 51 -10.41 9.68 -4.09
CA LEU A 51 -9.12 9.00 -4.02
C LEU A 51 -7.99 10.02 -4.03
N TRP A 52 -6.97 9.82 -3.20
CA TRP A 52 -5.82 10.72 -3.08
C TRP A 52 -5.05 10.84 -4.40
N ASP A 53 -4.59 9.72 -4.95
CA ASP A 53 -3.81 9.68 -6.19
C ASP A 53 -3.96 8.30 -6.86
N PRO A 54 -4.65 8.21 -8.02
CA PRO A 54 -4.84 6.94 -8.72
C PRO A 54 -3.56 6.33 -9.28
N ASP A 55 -2.49 7.12 -9.46
CA ASP A 55 -1.19 6.62 -9.94
C ASP A 55 -0.35 6.03 -8.79
N ARG A 56 -0.78 6.19 -7.53
CA ARG A 56 -0.08 5.68 -6.33
C ARG A 56 -0.78 4.51 -5.64
N VAL A 57 -1.94 4.13 -6.15
CA VAL A 57 -2.68 2.94 -5.71
C VAL A 57 -2.42 1.81 -6.68
N ILE A 58 -1.94 0.68 -6.16
CA ILE A 58 -1.58 -0.48 -6.96
C ILE A 58 -2.48 -1.64 -6.58
N PHE A 59 -3.14 -2.24 -7.56
CA PHE A 59 -3.86 -3.50 -7.39
C PHE A 59 -3.14 -4.64 -8.10
N VAL A 60 -3.01 -5.77 -7.41
CA VAL A 60 -2.46 -7.00 -8.01
C VAL A 60 -3.41 -8.17 -7.77
N PHE A 61 -3.68 -8.93 -8.81
CA PHE A 61 -4.41 -10.19 -8.73
C PHE A 61 -3.41 -11.34 -8.76
N ASP A 62 -3.21 -12.00 -7.63
CA ASP A 62 -2.23 -13.08 -7.51
C ASP A 62 -2.67 -14.19 -6.55
N HIS A 63 -3.51 -13.90 -5.55
CA HIS A 63 -3.89 -14.89 -4.56
C HIS A 63 -4.94 -15.87 -5.09
N ILE A 64 -5.89 -15.39 -5.90
CA ILE A 64 -6.98 -16.21 -6.43
C ILE A 64 -7.16 -15.96 -7.93
N LEU A 65 -6.08 -16.10 -8.71
CA LEU A 65 -6.10 -15.94 -10.16
C LEU A 65 -5.73 -17.26 -10.88
N PRO A 66 -6.58 -17.80 -11.77
CA PRO A 66 -7.96 -17.37 -12.07
C PRO A 66 -8.92 -17.54 -10.89
N ALA A 67 -10.02 -16.79 -10.88
CA ALA A 67 -11.06 -16.91 -9.85
C ALA A 67 -11.62 -18.34 -9.81
N ASN A 68 -11.39 -19.03 -8.69
CA ASN A 68 -11.79 -20.43 -8.49
C ASN A 68 -13.24 -20.60 -8.03
N THR A 69 -13.92 -19.51 -7.69
CA THR A 69 -15.31 -19.49 -7.20
C THR A 69 -16.05 -18.23 -7.68
N VAL A 70 -17.39 -18.27 -7.65
CA VAL A 70 -18.23 -17.09 -7.94
C VAL A 70 -17.96 -15.95 -6.95
N ALA A 71 -17.70 -16.28 -5.68
CA ALA A 71 -17.34 -15.29 -4.67
C ALA A 71 -16.02 -14.59 -5.02
N ALA A 72 -14.97 -15.35 -5.38
CA ALA A 72 -13.70 -14.78 -5.82
C ALA A 72 -13.87 -13.91 -7.09
N ALA A 73 -14.70 -14.35 -8.05
CA ALA A 73 -15.02 -13.54 -9.22
C ALA A 73 -15.72 -12.22 -8.85
N GLY A 74 -16.55 -12.22 -7.80
CA GLY A 74 -17.16 -11.02 -7.23
C GLY A 74 -16.13 -10.05 -6.65
N LEU A 75 -15.18 -10.56 -5.85
CA LEU A 75 -14.06 -9.77 -5.33
C LEU A 75 -13.24 -9.15 -6.47
N HIS A 76 -12.98 -9.94 -7.52
CA HIS A 76 -12.23 -9.45 -8.67
C HIS A 76 -12.94 -8.33 -9.40
N ARG A 77 -14.26 -8.46 -9.58
CA ARG A 77 -15.11 -7.44 -10.18
C ARG A 77 -15.07 -6.15 -9.38
N GLN A 78 -15.18 -6.22 -8.06
CA GLN A 78 -15.16 -5.06 -7.16
C GLN A 78 -13.87 -4.24 -7.30
N VAL A 79 -12.71 -4.89 -7.39
CA VAL A 79 -11.42 -4.20 -7.62
C VAL A 79 -11.39 -3.52 -8.99
N ARG A 80 -11.86 -4.19 -10.05
CA ARG A 80 -11.87 -3.63 -11.41
C ARG A 80 -12.85 -2.46 -11.55
N GLU A 81 -14.01 -2.56 -10.95
CA GLU A 81 -15.01 -1.48 -10.92
C GLU A 81 -14.44 -0.26 -10.19
N PHE A 82 -13.85 -0.46 -9.01
CA PHE A 82 -13.19 0.61 -8.27
C PHE A 82 -12.05 1.27 -9.08
N ALA A 83 -11.20 0.47 -9.71
CA ALA A 83 -10.12 0.99 -10.54
C ALA A 83 -10.65 1.79 -11.73
N SER A 84 -11.72 1.33 -12.38
CA SER A 84 -12.39 2.06 -13.46
C SER A 84 -13.05 3.36 -12.98
N GLU A 85 -13.68 3.34 -11.80
CA GLU A 85 -14.39 4.47 -11.20
C GLU A 85 -13.43 5.61 -10.84
N PHE A 86 -12.31 5.27 -10.18
CA PHE A 86 -11.33 6.25 -9.69
C PHE A 86 -10.14 6.46 -10.64
N GLY A 87 -10.11 5.76 -11.78
CA GLY A 87 -9.05 5.90 -12.78
C GLY A 87 -7.70 5.32 -12.36
N VAL A 88 -7.69 4.30 -11.47
CA VAL A 88 -6.46 3.63 -11.02
C VAL A 88 -5.80 2.91 -12.21
N ARG A 89 -4.59 3.33 -12.56
CA ARG A 89 -3.91 2.85 -13.78
C ARG A 89 -3.15 1.54 -13.57
N HIS A 90 -2.78 1.25 -12.33
CA HIS A 90 -1.86 0.16 -12.00
C HIS A 90 -2.62 -1.04 -11.46
N VAL A 91 -3.12 -1.85 -12.39
CA VAL A 91 -3.87 -3.07 -12.10
C VAL A 91 -3.22 -4.24 -12.83
N PHE A 92 -2.58 -5.15 -12.08
CA PHE A 92 -1.72 -6.20 -12.62
C PHE A 92 -2.23 -7.61 -12.31
N GLN A 93 -1.87 -8.57 -13.16
CA GLN A 93 -2.33 -9.97 -13.11
C GLN A 93 -1.21 -10.98 -13.45
N GLU A 94 0.01 -10.51 -13.69
CA GLU A 94 1.11 -11.28 -14.28
C GLU A 94 2.13 -11.81 -13.27
N GLY A 95 1.80 -11.91 -11.98
CA GLY A 95 2.70 -12.42 -10.95
C GLY A 95 2.33 -12.04 -9.52
N ILE A 96 3.15 -12.48 -8.57
CA ILE A 96 2.97 -12.21 -7.13
C ILE A 96 3.13 -10.71 -6.86
N CYS A 97 2.24 -10.16 -6.04
CA CYS A 97 2.16 -8.74 -5.70
C CYS A 97 3.50 -8.13 -5.31
N HIS A 98 4.25 -8.76 -4.42
CA HIS A 98 5.53 -8.24 -3.96
C HIS A 98 6.60 -8.22 -5.05
N GLN A 99 6.61 -9.25 -5.90
CA GLN A 99 7.55 -9.32 -7.03
C GLN A 99 7.26 -8.20 -8.03
N LEU A 100 6.00 -8.02 -8.42
CA LEU A 100 5.60 -6.98 -9.36
C LEU A 100 5.84 -5.57 -8.82
N MET A 101 5.64 -5.35 -7.51
CA MET A 101 5.94 -4.07 -6.87
C MET A 101 7.41 -3.66 -7.04
N VAL A 102 8.33 -4.64 -6.96
CA VAL A 102 9.76 -4.43 -7.17
C VAL A 102 10.09 -4.29 -8.65
N GLU A 103 9.67 -5.25 -9.49
CA GLU A 103 10.02 -5.30 -10.92
C GLU A 103 9.51 -4.08 -11.70
N LYS A 104 8.35 -3.54 -11.32
CA LYS A 104 7.75 -2.36 -11.96
C LYS A 104 8.24 -1.03 -11.37
N GLY A 105 9.14 -1.08 -10.38
CA GLY A 105 9.83 0.11 -9.86
C GLY A 105 8.98 1.00 -8.94
N PHE A 106 7.94 0.45 -8.32
CA PHE A 106 7.15 1.12 -7.28
C PHE A 106 7.90 1.14 -5.94
N VAL A 107 8.77 0.16 -5.71
CA VAL A 107 9.67 0.13 -4.56
C VAL A 107 11.00 0.76 -4.93
N ARG A 108 11.45 1.75 -4.14
CA ARG A 108 12.72 2.47 -4.35
C ARG A 108 13.44 2.72 -3.02
N PRO A 109 14.78 2.80 -3.02
CA PRO A 109 15.54 3.17 -1.83
C PRO A 109 15.05 4.50 -1.25
N GLY A 110 14.91 4.57 0.07
CA GLY A 110 14.39 5.75 0.77
C GLY A 110 12.86 5.95 0.69
N GLY A 111 12.15 5.04 0.03
CA GLY A 111 10.69 5.07 -0.05
C GLY A 111 9.99 4.67 1.26
N ILE A 112 8.70 4.98 1.33
CA ILE A 112 7.75 4.51 2.33
C ILE A 112 6.60 3.86 1.56
N VAL A 113 6.53 2.53 1.57
CA VAL A 113 5.50 1.78 0.83
C VAL A 113 4.70 0.94 1.80
N VAL A 114 3.37 1.00 1.70
CA VAL A 114 2.47 0.20 2.54
C VAL A 114 1.70 -0.78 1.67
N GLY A 115 1.34 -1.93 2.22
CA GLY A 115 0.54 -2.90 1.48
C GLY A 115 -0.48 -3.63 2.35
N ALA A 116 -1.59 -4.01 1.74
CA ALA A 116 -2.65 -4.81 2.34
C ALA A 116 -2.27 -6.31 2.43
N ASP A 117 -1.01 -6.61 2.75
CA ASP A 117 -0.46 -7.96 2.89
C ASP A 117 0.65 -7.95 3.95
N SER A 118 0.73 -8.99 4.77
CA SER A 118 1.67 -9.11 5.88
C SER A 118 3.15 -9.13 5.45
N HIS A 119 3.45 -9.55 4.22
CA HIS A 119 4.79 -9.65 3.65
C HIS A 119 5.17 -8.42 2.82
N SER A 120 4.42 -7.32 2.92
CA SER A 120 4.85 -6.03 2.37
C SER A 120 6.20 -5.56 2.94
N THR A 121 6.69 -6.18 4.03
CA THR A 121 8.05 -6.05 4.55
C THR A 121 9.14 -6.47 3.56
N THR A 122 8.83 -7.27 2.52
CA THR A 122 9.77 -7.67 1.46
C THR A 122 10.46 -6.49 0.80
N TYR A 123 9.80 -5.34 0.69
CA TYR A 123 10.34 -4.14 0.03
C TYR A 123 11.54 -3.54 0.78
N GLY A 124 11.69 -3.87 2.07
CA GLY A 124 12.84 -3.50 2.89
C GLY A 124 14.19 -3.97 2.31
N ALA A 125 14.19 -5.03 1.51
CA ALA A 125 15.38 -5.51 0.81
C ALA A 125 16.00 -4.45 -0.14
N LEU A 126 15.23 -3.44 -0.57
CA LEU A 126 15.67 -2.35 -1.43
C LEU A 126 16.02 -1.06 -0.66
N GLY A 127 16.13 -1.10 0.67
CA GLY A 127 16.37 0.08 1.50
C GLY A 127 15.17 1.03 1.56
N CYS A 128 13.97 0.49 1.37
CA CYS A 128 12.68 1.17 1.55
C CYS A 128 12.18 0.88 2.97
N PHE A 129 11.50 1.84 3.61
CA PHE A 129 10.64 1.48 4.74
C PHE A 129 9.35 0.88 4.20
N SER A 130 8.94 -0.27 4.71
CA SER A 130 7.70 -0.91 4.26
C SER A 130 7.07 -1.79 5.32
N ALA A 131 5.74 -1.79 5.36
CA ALA A 131 4.98 -2.59 6.30
C ALA A 131 3.64 -3.04 5.74
N GLY A 132 3.15 -4.16 6.27
CA GLY A 132 1.80 -4.65 6.03
C GLY A 132 0.79 -3.92 6.91
N PHE A 133 -0.37 -3.59 6.34
CA PHE A 133 -1.45 -2.88 7.01
C PHE A 133 -2.79 -3.59 6.84
N GLY A 134 -3.67 -3.41 7.81
CA GLY A 134 -5.06 -3.84 7.69
C GLY A 134 -5.84 -2.98 6.68
N SER A 135 -6.97 -3.49 6.21
CA SER A 135 -7.78 -2.82 5.19
C SER A 135 -8.27 -1.42 5.58
N THR A 136 -8.52 -1.17 6.87
CA THR A 136 -8.91 0.16 7.36
C THR A 136 -7.80 1.20 7.19
N ASP A 137 -6.55 0.85 7.51
CA ASP A 137 -5.42 1.76 7.35
C ASP A 137 -5.06 1.98 5.88
N ILE A 138 -5.21 0.94 5.05
CA ILE A 138 -5.07 1.07 3.59
C ILE A 138 -6.16 1.98 3.03
N ALA A 139 -7.40 1.89 3.50
CA ALA A 139 -8.47 2.80 3.12
C ALA A 139 -8.17 4.26 3.49
N VAL A 140 -7.63 4.51 4.70
CA VAL A 140 -7.16 5.85 5.10
C VAL A 140 -6.02 6.33 4.19
N THR A 141 -5.12 5.42 3.79
CA THR A 141 -4.03 5.73 2.87
C THR A 141 -4.57 6.08 1.48
N PHE A 142 -5.56 5.35 0.96
CA PHE A 142 -6.25 5.68 -0.29
C PHE A 142 -6.92 7.05 -0.24
N ALA A 143 -7.48 7.43 0.91
CA ALA A 143 -8.13 8.72 1.10
C ALA A 143 -7.15 9.90 1.23
N THR A 144 -5.99 9.69 1.85
CA THR A 144 -5.16 10.81 2.32
C THR A 144 -3.73 10.83 1.76
N GLY A 145 -3.26 9.71 1.21
CA GLY A 145 -1.86 9.51 0.84
C GLY A 145 -0.89 9.46 2.01
N LYS A 146 -1.41 9.36 3.22
CA LYS A 146 -0.66 9.37 4.46
C LYS A 146 -1.19 8.28 5.37
N THR A 147 -0.35 7.83 6.28
CA THR A 147 -0.80 7.06 7.43
C THR A 147 0.06 7.38 8.64
N TRP A 148 -0.37 6.89 9.80
CA TRP A 148 0.37 7.04 11.04
C TRP A 148 1.31 5.86 11.25
N PHE A 149 2.46 6.13 11.85
CA PHE A 149 3.47 5.15 12.19
C PHE A 149 3.97 5.43 13.59
N ARG A 150 4.22 4.39 14.36
CA ARG A 150 5.17 4.47 15.48
C ARG A 150 6.53 4.09 14.93
N VAL A 151 7.48 5.02 14.92
CA VAL A 151 8.84 4.76 14.40
C VAL A 151 9.42 3.59 15.20
N PRO A 152 9.84 2.48 14.56
CA PRO A 152 10.30 1.30 15.27
C PRO A 152 11.73 1.46 15.79
N GLU A 153 12.06 0.68 16.81
CA GLU A 153 13.45 0.43 17.23
C GLU A 153 14.17 -0.43 16.16
N THR A 154 15.51 -0.44 16.18
CA THR A 154 16.35 -1.26 15.27
C THR A 154 17.63 -1.68 15.98
#